data_AF-A0A2J6HUV7-F1
#
_entry.id   AF-A0A2J6HUV7-F1
#
_cell.length_a   1.000
_cell.length_b   1.000
_cell.length_c   1.000
_cell.angle_alpha   90.00
_cell.angle_beta   90.00
_cell.angle_gamma   90.00
#
_symmetry.space_group_name_H-M   'P 1'
#
loop_
_entity.id
_entity.type
_entity.pdbx_description
1 polymer ?
#
loop_
_entity_poly.entity_id
_entity_poly.type
_entity_poly.pdbx_seq_one_letter_code
_entity_poly.pdbx_strand_id
1 'polypeptide(L)' 'MGNGIKIKNKRVSWEYHLIDKIVAGIVLTGTEIKSIRNGKASLADSYCYFEGHELYVR' A
#
# COMPACT_ATOMS: atom_id res chain seq x y z
N MET A 1 -5.06 -14.06 16.07
CA MET A 1 -5.80 -13.68 14.85
C MET A 1 -5.97 -12.17 14.82
N GLY A 2 -5.05 -11.46 14.18
CA GLY A 2 -5.11 -10.00 14.09
C GLY A 2 -4.95 -9.58 12.64
N ASN A 3 -6.07 -9.44 11.93
CA ASN A 3 -6.10 -8.75 10.64
C ASN A 3 -6.01 -7.23 10.88
N GLY A 4 -4.95 -6.82 11.57
CA GLY A 4 -4.66 -5.43 11.83
C GLY A 4 -4.10 -4.82 10.56
N ILE A 5 -4.92 -4.06 9.85
CA ILE A 5 -4.43 -3.17 8.78
C ILE A 5 -3.42 -2.21 9.44
N LYS A 6 -2.13 -2.51 9.32
CA LYS A 6 -1.08 -1.79 10.07
C LYS A 6 -0.74 -0.44 9.47
N ILE A 7 -1.04 -0.23 8.19
CA ILE A 7 -0.59 0.93 7.43
C ILE A 7 -1.78 1.42 6.62
N LYS A 8 -2.22 2.66 6.89
CA LYS A 8 -3.27 3.35 6.15
C LYS A 8 -2.80 4.76 5.84
N ASN A 9 -2.90 5.17 4.57
CA ASN A 9 -2.67 6.56 4.21
C ASN A 9 -3.95 7.38 4.43
N LYS A 10 -4.04 8.05 5.59
CA LYS A 10 -5.21 8.88 5.95
C LYS A 10 -5.34 10.15 5.09
N ARG A 11 -4.23 10.63 4.51
CA ARG A 11 -4.22 11.85 3.67
C ARG A 11 -5.05 11.66 2.39
N VAL A 12 -5.06 10.45 1.83
CA VAL A 12 -5.84 10.14 0.62
C VAL A 12 -7.33 10.43 0.82
N SER A 13 -7.89 10.10 1.98
CA SER A 13 -9.32 10.35 2.27
C SER A 13 -9.67 11.82 2.45
N TRP A 14 -8.68 12.70 2.61
CA TRP A 14 -8.88 14.14 2.86
C TRP A 14 -8.61 14.95 1.59
N GLU A 15 -7.60 14.56 0.82
CA GLU A 15 -7.17 15.28 -0.38
C GLU A 15 -7.82 14.76 -1.68
N TYR A 16 -8.31 13.51 -1.68
CA TYR A 16 -8.83 12.86 -2.88
C TYR A 16 -10.23 12.27 -2.66
N HIS A 17 -11.03 12.26 -3.73
CA HIS A 17 -12.29 11.52 -3.74
C HIS A 17 -12.05 10.08 -4.22
N LEU A 18 -12.27 9.12 -3.33
CA LEU A 18 -12.14 7.69 -3.63
C LEU A 18 -13.38 7.22 -4.40
N ILE A 19 -13.22 6.94 -5.69
CA ILE A 19 -14.31 6.47 -6.55
C ILE A 19 -14.53 4.96 -6.39
N ASP A 20 -13.43 4.19 -6.33
CA ASP A 20 -13.48 2.74 -6.18
C ASP A 20 -12.27 2.24 -5.35
N LYS A 21 -12.42 1.07 -4.74
CA LYS A 21 -11.39 0.43 -3.91
C LYS A 21 -11.18 -1.01 -4.33
N ILE A 22 -10.07 -1.25 -4.99
CA ILE A 22 -9.61 -2.59 -5.37
C ILE A 22 -8.76 -3.22 -4.26
N VAL A 23 -8.83 -4.55 -4.15
CA VAL A 23 -7.94 -5.35 -3.30
C VAL A 23 -7.00 -6.14 -4.20
N ALA A 24 -5.69 -5.93 -4.03
CA ALA A 24 -4.65 -6.63 -4.77
C ALA A 24 -3.66 -7.29 -3.81
N GLY A 25 -2.99 -8.34 -4.29
CA GLY A 25 -1.83 -8.94 -3.61
C GLY A 25 -0.54 -8.35 -4.19
N ILE A 26 0.33 -7.84 -3.33
CA ILE A 26 1.67 -7.37 -3.71
C ILE A 26 2.71 -8.44 -3.37
N VAL A 27 3.58 -8.75 -4.31
CA VAL A 27 4.72 -9.65 -4.06
C VAL A 27 5.84 -8.82 -3.45
N LEU A 28 6.16 -9.11 -2.19
CA LEU A 28 7.19 -8.39 -1.43
C LEU A 28 8.47 -9.21 -1.34
N THR A 29 9.60 -8.52 -1.30
CA THR A 29 10.91 -9.11 -1.07
C THR A 29 11.26 -9.11 0.43
N GLY A 30 12.19 -9.99 0.85
CA GLY A 30 12.42 -10.31 2.26
C GLY A 30 12.73 -9.12 3.19
N THR A 31 13.31 -8.04 2.66
CA THR A 31 13.60 -6.82 3.43
C THR A 31 12.33 -6.00 3.71
N GLU A 32 11.41 -5.95 2.76
CA GLU A 32 10.14 -5.19 2.86
C GLU A 32 9.19 -5.83 3.87
N ILE A 33 9.15 -7.17 3.90
CA ILE A 33 8.38 -7.95 4.90
C ILE A 33 8.81 -7.57 6.32
N LYS A 34 10.12 -7.43 6.57
CA LYS A 34 10.65 -7.02 7.89
C LYS A 34 10.18 -5.61 8.25
N SER A 35 10.24 -4.66 7.31
CA SER A 35 9.82 -3.27 7.54
C SER A 35 8.33 -3.13 7.84
N ILE A 36 7.47 -3.85 7.12
CA ILE A 36 6.02 -3.86 7.35
C ILE A 36 5.68 -4.54 8.68
N ARG A 37 6.33 -5.65 9.01
CA ARG A 37 6.10 -6.35 10.29
C ARG A 37 6.44 -5.47 11.48
N ASN A 38 7.51 -4.69 11.35
CA ASN A 38 7.98 -3.74 12.35
C ASN A 38 7.19 -2.40 12.37
N GLY A 39 6.18 -2.25 11.50
CA GLY A 39 5.35 -1.03 11.41
C GLY A 39 6.11 0.22 10.94
N LYS A 40 7.29 0.04 10.33
CA LYS A 40 8.13 1.15 9.84
C LYS A 40 7.89 1.50 8.36
N ALA A 41 7.01 0.77 7.68
CA ALA A 41 6.66 1.08 6.30
C ALA A 41 5.65 2.24 6.25
N SER A 42 5.97 3.25 5.45
CA SER A 42 5.13 4.41 5.18
C SER A 42 4.71 4.39 3.72
N LEU A 43 3.44 4.69 3.47
CA LEU A 43 2.86 4.88 2.12
C LEU A 43 2.61 6.37 1.85
N ALA A 44 3.33 7.25 2.56
CA ALA A 44 3.26 8.68 2.31
C ALA A 44 3.89 8.97 0.95
N ASP A 45 3.14 9.66 0.09
CA ASP A 45 3.54 10.01 -1.28
C ASP A 45 3.76 8.82 -2.24
N SER A 46 3.30 7.63 -1.85
CA SER A 46 3.30 6.45 -2.72
C SER A 46 2.08 6.43 -3.64
N TYR A 47 2.28 5.96 -4.87
CA TYR A 47 1.21 5.79 -5.85
C TYR A 47 1.33 4.46 -6.58
N CYS A 48 0.19 3.94 -7.04
CA CYS A 48 0.18 2.78 -7.90
C CYS A 48 0.18 3.24 -9.36
N TYR A 49 0.96 2.59 -10.21
CA TYR A 49 0.95 2.84 -11.64
C TYR A 49 0.92 1.51 -12.40
N PHE A 50 0.29 1.53 -13.57
CA PHE A 50 0.24 0.38 -14.45
C PHE A 50 1.43 0.45 -15.42
N GLU A 51 2.18 -0.64 -15.51
CA GLU A 51 3.26 -0.81 -16.48
C GLU A 51 2.97 -2.07 -17.28
N GLY A 52 2.50 -1.88 -18.51
CA GLY A 52 2.00 -2.97 -19.36
C GLY A 52 0.78 -3.67 -18.74
N HIS A 53 0.95 -4.94 -18.37
CA HIS A 53 -0.10 -5.77 -17.75
C HIS A 53 0.07 -5.93 -16.23
N GLU A 54 1.00 -5.19 -15.62
CA GLU A 54 1.33 -5.31 -14.21
C GLU A 54 1.05 -4.01 -13.46
N LEU A 55 0.75 -4.14 -12.17
CA LEU A 55 0.51 -3.02 -11.26
C LEU A 55 1.69 -2.89 -10.31
N TYR A 56 2.35 -1.74 -10.36
CA TYR A 56 3.49 -1.42 -9.53
C TYR A 56 3.14 -0.35 -8.50
N VAL A 57 3.76 -0.43 -7.33
CA VAL A 57 3.66 0.58 -6.26
C VAL A 57 5.02 1.26 -6.16
N ARG A 58 5.03 2.60 -6.25
CA ARG A 58 6.23 3.43 -6.13
C ARG A 58 6.14 4.35 -4.93
#